data_AF-A0A812S898-F1
#
_entry.id   AF-A0A812S898-F1
#
_cell.length_a   1.000
_cell.length_b   1.000
_cell.length_c   1.000
_cell.angle_alpha   90.00
_cell.angle_beta   90.00
_cell.angle_gamma   90.00
#
_symmetry.space_group_name_H-M   'P 1'
#
loop_
_entity.id
_entity.type
_entity.pdbx_description
1 polymer ?
#
loop_
_entity_poly.entity_id
_entity_poly.type
_entity_poly.pdbx_seq_one_letter_code
_entity_poly.pdbx_strand_id
1 'polypeptide(L)'
;MLPCALAWLLICFFLSKLLPSPSWRFESGKLVSTMGQFMQVSFTIYSKIALSPMVCYTHPNGKSGMLEHNGIFCFESEEHTPMFLIGILLLAGMIIFYAMAIWATVVAPRKAASGNVWFLAATRFLLFRFRTDIWWFGTFMLPRGLMLSLSIVMAGDSPYVQ
;
A
#
# COMPACT_ATOMS: atom_id res chain seq x y z
N MET A 1 2.10 -7.23 9.88
CA MET A 1 3.00 -8.06 9.04
C MET A 1 3.93 -7.22 8.17
N LEU A 2 3.44 -6.21 7.43
CA LEU A 2 4.28 -5.32 6.61
C LEU A 2 5.43 -4.61 7.36
N PRO A 3 5.21 -3.94 8.53
CA PRO A 3 6.30 -3.28 9.23
C PRO A 3 7.40 -4.25 9.68
N CYS A 4 7.02 -5.47 10.09
CA CYS A 4 7.97 -6.53 10.45
C CYS A 4 8.80 -7.00 9.24
N ALA A 5 8.16 -7.18 8.08
CA ALA A 5 8.85 -7.58 6.85
C ALA A 5 9.82 -6.49 6.36
N LEU A 6 9.41 -5.22 6.40
CA LEU A 6 10.29 -4.10 6.06
C LEU A 6 11.44 -3.94 7.05
N ALA A 7 11.17 -4.05 8.36
CA ALA A 7 12.20 -4.01 9.40
C ALA A 7 13.21 -5.15 9.24
N TRP A 8 12.74 -6.37 8.95
CA TRP A 8 13.61 -7.52 8.67
C TRP A 8 14.53 -7.27 7.49
N LEU A 9 14.01 -6.75 6.37
CA LEU A 9 14.82 -6.41 5.19
C LEU A 9 15.87 -5.35 5.50
N LEU A 10 15.53 -4.33 6.30
CA LEU A 10 16.48 -3.31 6.75
C LEU A 10 17.55 -3.90 7.66
N ILE A 11 17.18 -4.78 8.60
CA ILE A 11 18.11 -5.48 9.48
C ILE A 11 19.09 -6.31 8.64
N CYS A 12 18.60 -7.10 7.68
CA CYS A 12 19.47 -7.86 6.77
C CYS A 12 20.43 -6.97 5.97
N PHE A 13 19.97 -5.78 5.53
CA PHE A 13 20.82 -4.82 4.83
C PHE A 13 21.92 -4.23 5.72
N PHE A 14 21.58 -3.85 6.96
CA PHE A 14 22.58 -3.34 7.92
C PHE A 14 23.57 -4.43 8.34
N LEU A 15 23.10 -5.66 8.58
CA LEU A 15 23.95 -6.81 8.88
C LEU A 15 24.92 -7.10 7.73
N SER A 16 24.43 -7.06 6.49
CA SER A 16 25.24 -7.21 5.27
C SER A 16 26.35 -6.15 5.15
N LYS A 17 26.14 -4.93 5.67
CA LYS A 17 27.18 -3.90 5.72
C LYS A 17 28.19 -4.08 6.86
N LEU A 18 27.81 -4.74 7.94
CA LEU A 18 28.70 -5.04 9.06
C LEU A 18 29.64 -6.22 8.77
N LEU A 19 29.26 -7.12 7.86
CA LEU A 19 30.07 -8.28 7.46
C LEU A 19 31.27 -7.84 6.58
N PRO A 20 32.50 -8.31 6.89
CA PRO A 20 33.73 -7.86 6.21
C PRO A 20 33.89 -8.40 4.79
N SER A 21 33.10 -9.39 4.36
CA SER A 21 33.24 -9.99 3.03
C SER A 21 32.47 -9.19 1.95
N PRO A 22 33.15 -8.71 0.89
CA PRO A 22 32.50 -7.94 -0.18
C PRO A 22 31.51 -8.77 -1.02
N SER A 23 31.58 -10.12 -0.97
CA SER A 23 30.67 -10.99 -1.72
C SER A 23 29.24 -11.04 -1.16
N TRP A 24 29.03 -10.61 0.09
CA TRP A 24 27.73 -10.63 0.77
C TRP A 24 27.06 -9.26 0.84
N ARG A 25 27.59 -8.25 0.13
CA ARG A 25 27.03 -6.90 0.11
C ARG A 25 25.74 -6.86 -0.72
N PHE A 26 24.62 -6.57 -0.06
CA PHE A 26 23.33 -6.41 -0.72
C PHE A 26 23.34 -5.19 -1.66
N GLU A 27 22.90 -5.40 -2.91
CA GLU A 27 22.66 -4.30 -3.84
C GLU A 27 21.41 -3.51 -3.45
N SER A 28 21.58 -2.20 -3.22
CA SER A 28 20.50 -1.32 -2.75
C SER A 28 19.32 -1.23 -3.74
N GLY A 29 19.57 -1.31 -5.05
CA GLY A 29 18.50 -1.33 -6.06
C GLY A 29 17.60 -2.56 -5.92
N LYS A 30 18.17 -3.75 -5.72
CA LYS A 30 17.42 -4.98 -5.50
C LYS A 30 16.62 -4.94 -4.19
N LEU A 31 17.19 -4.36 -3.13
CA LEU A 31 16.49 -4.17 -1.85
C LEU A 31 15.24 -3.29 -2.04
N VAL A 32 15.37 -2.14 -2.71
CA VAL A 32 14.25 -1.23 -2.98
C VAL A 32 13.16 -1.92 -3.80
N SER A 33 13.53 -2.72 -4.79
CA SER A 33 12.54 -3.49 -5.55
C SER A 33 11.82 -4.52 -4.68
N THR A 34 12.52 -5.23 -3.81
CA THR A 34 11.88 -6.19 -2.90
C THR A 34 10.91 -5.48 -1.95
N MET A 35 11.30 -4.34 -1.37
CA MET A 35 10.42 -3.51 -0.54
C MET A 35 9.19 -3.02 -1.34
N GLY A 36 9.39 -2.57 -2.58
CA GLY A 36 8.32 -2.17 -3.48
C GLY A 36 7.34 -3.31 -3.78
N GLN A 37 7.83 -4.54 -3.95
CA GLN A 37 7.00 -5.73 -4.15
C GLN A 37 6.12 -6.03 -2.92
N PHE A 38 6.69 -5.97 -1.71
CA PHE A 38 5.92 -6.14 -0.47
C PHE A 38 4.85 -5.07 -0.32
N MET A 39 5.19 -3.82 -0.60
CA MET A 39 4.27 -2.70 -0.53
C MET A 39 3.14 -2.84 -1.57
N GLN A 40 3.47 -3.25 -2.81
CA GLN A 40 2.50 -3.52 -3.88
C GLN A 40 1.51 -4.62 -3.51
N VAL A 41 1.97 -5.77 -2.99
CA VAL A 41 1.08 -6.88 -2.58
C VAL A 41 0.17 -6.46 -1.43
N SER A 42 0.74 -5.72 -0.48
CA SER A 42 0.03 -5.34 0.74
C SER A 42 -0.92 -4.16 0.53
N PHE A 43 -0.75 -3.39 -0.56
CA PHE A 43 -1.54 -2.19 -0.87
C PHE A 43 -3.05 -2.40 -0.72
N THR A 44 -3.59 -3.49 -1.29
CA THR A 44 -5.04 -3.77 -1.22
C THR A 44 -5.50 -4.09 0.20
N ILE A 45 -4.71 -4.86 0.95
CA ILE A 45 -5.05 -5.25 2.33
C ILE A 45 -5.04 -4.03 3.24
N TYR A 46 -3.99 -3.21 3.17
CA TYR A 46 -3.89 -1.99 4.00
C TYR A 46 -4.90 -0.92 3.57
N SER A 47 -5.25 -0.83 2.28
CA SER A 47 -6.34 0.03 1.82
C SER A 47 -7.69 -0.38 2.41
N LYS A 48 -7.97 -1.69 2.47
CA LYS A 48 -9.20 -2.20 3.12
C LYS A 48 -9.20 -1.88 4.63
N ILE A 49 -8.07 -2.10 5.32
CA ILE A 49 -7.93 -1.81 6.75
C ILE A 49 -8.10 -0.31 7.02
N ALA A 50 -7.53 0.56 6.18
CA ALA A 50 -7.70 2.01 6.29
C ALA A 50 -9.17 2.46 6.20
N LEU A 51 -9.94 1.78 5.34
CA LEU A 51 -11.34 2.13 5.05
C LEU A 51 -12.33 1.49 6.02
N SER A 52 -11.95 0.42 6.73
CA SER A 52 -12.78 -0.26 7.73
C SER A 52 -13.48 0.70 8.72
N PRO A 53 -12.78 1.62 9.43
CA PRO A 53 -13.42 2.53 10.39
C PRO A 53 -14.30 3.60 9.74
N MET A 54 -14.27 3.74 8.41
CA MET A 54 -15.11 4.68 7.65
C MET A 54 -16.46 4.06 7.25
N VAL A 55 -16.63 2.74 7.39
CA VAL A 55 -17.91 2.06 7.10
C VAL A 55 -18.79 2.09 8.34
N CYS A 56 -19.62 3.12 8.42
CA CYS A 56 -20.64 3.28 9.46
C CYS A 56 -22.00 2.91 8.88
N TYR A 57 -22.82 2.19 9.66
CA TYR A 57 -24.20 1.89 9.30
C TYR A 57 -25.14 2.41 10.39
N THR A 58 -26.30 2.92 9.98
CA THR A 58 -27.28 3.47 10.91
C THR A 58 -28.20 2.37 11.43
N HIS A 59 -28.19 2.14 12.74
CA HIS A 59 -29.13 1.23 13.39
C HIS A 59 -30.53 1.84 13.44
N PRO A 60 -31.60 1.01 13.50
CA PRO A 60 -32.97 1.48 13.72
C PRO A 60 -33.17 2.20 15.07
N ASN A 61 -32.20 2.10 16.00
CA ASN A 61 -32.16 2.85 17.25
C ASN A 61 -31.64 4.30 17.08
N GLY A 62 -31.33 4.74 15.86
CA GLY A 62 -30.83 6.08 15.55
C GLY A 62 -29.32 6.28 15.78
N LYS A 63 -28.59 5.23 16.18
CA LYS A 63 -27.13 5.26 16.40
C LYS A 63 -26.38 4.66 15.22
N SER A 64 -25.25 5.22 14.84
CA SER A 64 -24.39 4.68 13.78
C SER A 64 -23.31 3.78 14.36
N GLY A 65 -23.32 2.49 14.01
CA GLY A 65 -22.32 1.50 14.44
C GLY A 65 -21.29 1.22 13.34
N MET A 66 -20.10 0.79 13.74
CA MET A 66 -19.09 0.29 12.79
C MET A 66 -19.45 -1.12 12.33
N LEU A 67 -19.42 -1.38 11.02
CA LEU A 67 -19.81 -2.69 10.45
C LEU A 67 -19.02 -3.87 11.02
N GLU A 68 -17.71 -3.69 11.18
CA GLU A 68 -16.81 -4.78 11.61
C GLU A 68 -16.88 -5.01 13.13
N HIS A 69 -17.28 -3.98 13.89
CA HIS A 69 -17.38 -3.98 15.35
C HIS A 69 -18.67 -3.30 15.81
N ASN A 70 -19.76 -4.07 15.89
CA ASN A 70 -21.08 -3.62 16.34
C ASN A 70 -21.12 -3.01 17.77
N GLY A 71 -20.03 -3.08 18.52
CA GLY A 71 -19.89 -2.43 19.84
C GLY A 71 -19.29 -1.01 19.81
N ILE A 72 -18.76 -0.56 18.66
CA ILE A 72 -18.12 0.74 18.50
C ILE A 72 -19.06 1.64 17.70
N PHE A 73 -19.62 2.65 18.37
CA PHE A 73 -20.45 3.66 17.73
C PHE A 73 -19.58 4.73 17.06
N CYS A 74 -19.87 5.03 15.79
CA CYS A 74 -19.15 6.02 15.00
C CYS A 74 -19.33 7.41 15.62
N PHE A 75 -18.22 8.10 15.87
CA PHE A 75 -18.14 9.44 16.47
C PHE A 75 -18.81 9.63 17.85
N GLU A 76 -19.47 8.61 18.42
CA GLU A 76 -19.97 8.60 19.80
C GLU A 76 -19.00 7.93 20.78
N SER A 77 -18.19 6.97 20.32
CA SER A 77 -17.24 6.25 21.16
C SER A 77 -15.85 6.88 21.14
N GLU A 78 -15.20 6.96 22.30
CA GLU A 78 -13.82 7.48 22.43
C GLU A 78 -12.82 6.64 21.62
N GLU A 79 -13.11 5.36 21.38
CA GLU A 79 -12.26 4.43 20.64
C GLU A 79 -12.33 4.61 19.12
N HIS A 80 -13.42 5.17 18.57
CA HIS A 80 -13.58 5.34 17.12
C HIS A 80 -12.68 6.44 16.56
N THR A 81 -12.53 7.55 17.28
CA THR A 81 -11.71 8.70 16.86
C THR A 81 -10.25 8.33 16.55
N PRO A 82 -9.50 7.63 17.42
CA PRO A 82 -8.13 7.23 17.11
C PRO A 82 -8.07 6.20 15.97
N MET A 83 -9.04 5.28 15.86
CA MET A 83 -9.09 4.31 14.75
C MET A 83 -9.28 5.02 13.40
N PHE A 84 -10.16 6.01 13.36
CA PHE A 84 -10.42 6.82 12.16
C PHE A 84 -9.18 7.62 11.74
N LEU A 85 -8.48 8.26 12.70
CA LEU A 85 -7.25 9.01 12.44
C LEU A 85 -6.12 8.12 11.90
N ILE A 86 -5.93 6.94 12.50
CA ILE A 86 -4.94 5.97 12.03
C ILE A 86 -5.30 5.48 10.61
N GLY A 87 -6.59 5.22 10.35
CA GLY A 87 -7.09 4.85 9.03
C GLY A 87 -6.77 5.90 7.96
N ILE A 88 -7.01 7.18 8.25
CA ILE A 88 -6.66 8.31 7.35
C ILE A 88 -5.15 8.36 7.09
N LEU A 89 -4.33 8.26 8.13
CA LEU A 89 -2.87 8.30 7.99
C LEU A 89 -2.35 7.15 7.13
N LEU A 90 -2.90 5.95 7.34
CA LEU A 90 -2.57 4.76 6.57
C LEU A 90 -2.97 4.92 5.09
N LEU A 91 -4.17 5.46 4.84
CA LEU A 91 -4.67 5.77 3.50
C LEU A 91 -3.78 6.79 2.78
N ALA A 92 -3.39 7.87 3.46
CA ALA A 92 -2.47 8.87 2.93
C ALA A 92 -1.13 8.25 2.53
N GLY A 93 -0.58 7.35 3.37
CA GLY A 93 0.63 6.60 3.05
C GLY A 93 0.50 5.74 1.79
N MET A 94 -0.65 5.08 1.59
CA MET A 94 -0.93 4.30 0.37
C MET A 94 -1.05 5.21 -0.86
N ILE A 95 -1.71 6.36 -0.75
CA ILE A 95 -1.82 7.34 -1.85
C ILE A 95 -0.43 7.85 -2.26
N ILE A 96 0.43 8.17 -1.30
CA ILE A 96 1.81 8.60 -1.57
C ILE A 96 2.59 7.50 -2.30
N PHE A 97 2.48 6.24 -1.84
CA PHE A 97 3.11 5.11 -2.53
C PHE A 97 2.60 4.96 -3.97
N TYR A 98 1.30 5.12 -4.21
CA TYR A 98 0.73 5.08 -5.54
C TYR A 98 1.23 6.23 -6.44
N ALA A 99 1.30 7.44 -5.90
CA ALA A 99 1.88 8.60 -6.60
C ALA A 99 3.35 8.35 -6.99
N MET A 100 4.15 7.77 -6.08
CA MET A 100 5.52 7.37 -6.38
C MET A 100 5.60 6.29 -7.48
N ALA A 101 4.66 5.33 -7.49
CA ALA A 101 4.59 4.32 -8.55
C ALA A 101 4.26 4.93 -9.91
N ILE A 102 3.31 5.87 -9.98
CA ILE A 102 2.99 6.64 -11.21
C ILE A 102 4.22 7.40 -11.69
N TRP A 103 4.88 8.15 -10.79
CA TRP A 103 6.09 8.88 -11.12
C TRP A 103 7.19 7.96 -11.67
N ALA A 104 7.41 6.81 -11.02
CA ALA A 104 8.40 5.82 -11.46
C ALA A 104 8.07 5.29 -12.86
N THR A 105 6.79 5.03 -13.17
CA THR A 105 6.34 4.59 -14.51
C THR A 105 6.54 5.64 -15.59
N VAL A 106 6.28 6.93 -15.29
CA VAL A 106 6.46 8.04 -16.25
C VAL A 106 7.94 8.28 -16.53
N VAL A 107 8.80 8.14 -15.51
CA VAL A 107 10.25 8.38 -15.61
C VAL A 107 11.01 7.16 -16.14
N ALA A 108 10.45 5.95 -16.03
CA ALA A 108 11.05 4.70 -16.49
C ALA A 108 11.66 4.72 -17.90
N PRO A 109 10.96 5.16 -18.97
CA PRO A 109 11.53 5.15 -20.32
C PRO A 109 12.76 6.06 -20.45
N ARG A 110 12.73 7.24 -19.81
CA ARG A 110 13.87 8.19 -19.83
C ARG A 110 15.08 7.63 -19.09
N LYS A 111 14.87 6.99 -17.93
CA LYS A 111 15.95 6.39 -17.15
C LYS A 111 16.51 5.12 -17.79
N ALA A 112 15.66 4.35 -18.49
CA ALA A 112 16.08 3.21 -19.29
C ALA A 112 17.00 3.64 -20.45
N ALA A 113 16.63 4.70 -21.18
CA ALA A 113 17.47 5.26 -22.26
C ALA A 113 18.83 5.75 -21.76
N SER A 114 18.90 6.29 -20.52
CA SER A 114 20.15 6.71 -19.90
C SER A 114 21.04 5.57 -19.36
N GLY A 115 20.61 4.31 -19.48
CA GLY A 115 21.38 3.15 -19.00
C GLY A 115 21.52 3.08 -17.47
N ASN A 116 20.62 3.71 -16.70
CA ASN A 116 20.72 3.74 -15.24
C ASN A 116 20.33 2.40 -14.62
N VAL A 117 21.32 1.52 -14.44
CA VAL A 117 21.16 0.15 -13.92
C VAL A 117 20.52 0.12 -12.52
N TRP A 118 20.86 1.10 -11.67
CA TRP A 118 20.31 1.16 -10.31
C TRP A 118 18.81 1.44 -10.29
N PHE A 119 18.35 2.40 -11.10
CA PHE A 119 16.92 2.72 -11.21
C PHE A 119 16.14 1.53 -11.77
N LEU A 120 16.65 0.89 -12.82
CA LEU A 120 16.03 -0.31 -13.41
C LEU A 120 15.94 -1.47 -12.42
N ALA A 121 16.97 -1.65 -11.58
CA ALA A 121 16.95 -2.62 -10.50
C ALA A 121 15.92 -2.27 -9.42
N ALA A 122 15.77 -0.98 -9.07
CA ALA A 122 14.83 -0.50 -8.05
C ALA A 122 13.37 -0.55 -8.48
N THR A 123 13.07 -0.23 -9.75
CA THR A 123 11.69 -0.26 -10.31
C THR A 123 11.32 -1.63 -10.87
N ARG A 124 12.16 -2.64 -10.69
CA ARG A 124 11.92 -4.00 -11.19
C ARG A 124 10.58 -4.57 -10.70
N PHE A 125 10.14 -4.24 -9.49
CA PHE A 125 8.83 -4.68 -8.96
C PHE A 125 7.63 -4.21 -9.80
N LEU A 126 7.74 -3.07 -10.50
CA LEU A 126 6.69 -2.56 -11.40
C LEU A 126 6.83 -3.14 -12.81
N LEU A 127 8.06 -3.20 -13.32
CA LEU A 127 8.34 -3.48 -14.73
C LEU A 127 8.46 -4.97 -15.06
N PHE A 128 8.92 -5.79 -14.11
CA PHE A 128 9.29 -7.19 -14.37
C PHE A 128 8.09 -8.08 -14.74
N ARG A 129 6.88 -7.72 -14.29
CA ARG A 129 5.68 -8.53 -14.52
C ARG A 129 5.07 -8.31 -15.91
N PHE A 130 5.35 -7.20 -16.58
CA PHE A 130 4.72 -6.82 -17.84
C PHE A 130 5.74 -6.71 -18.97
N ARG A 131 5.28 -6.92 -20.20
CA ARG A 131 6.10 -6.69 -21.39
C ARG A 131 6.52 -5.22 -21.44
N THR A 132 7.74 -4.95 -21.90
CA THR A 132 8.31 -3.59 -22.02
C THR A 132 7.47 -2.66 -22.90
N ASP A 133 6.60 -3.20 -23.77
CA ASP A 133 5.69 -2.41 -24.61
C ASP A 133 4.47 -1.86 -23.83
N ILE A 134 4.16 -2.44 -22.67
CA ILE A 134 2.99 -2.09 -21.84
C ILE A 134 3.40 -1.91 -20.37
N TRP A 135 4.49 -1.17 -20.14
CA TRP A 135 5.07 -0.95 -18.82
C TRP A 135 4.16 -0.19 -17.85
N TRP A 136 3.18 0.56 -18.35
CA TRP A 136 2.24 1.36 -17.56
C TRP A 136 1.10 0.56 -16.93
N PHE A 137 0.84 -0.65 -17.44
CA PHE A 137 -0.33 -1.45 -17.03
C PHE A 137 -0.27 -1.86 -15.56
N GLY A 138 0.92 -2.17 -15.04
CA GLY A 138 1.09 -2.56 -13.64
C GLY A 138 0.68 -1.47 -12.64
N THR A 139 0.88 -0.20 -13.01
CA THR A 139 0.47 0.94 -12.19
C THR A 139 -1.04 1.15 -12.26
N PHE A 140 -1.64 1.03 -13.45
CA PHE A 140 -3.09 1.13 -13.62
C PHE A 140 -3.87 0.07 -12.82
N MET A 141 -3.31 -1.13 -12.67
CA MET A 141 -3.97 -2.24 -11.98
C MET A 141 -3.87 -2.13 -10.44
N LEU A 142 -2.95 -1.32 -9.92
CA LEU A 142 -2.69 -1.15 -8.49
C LEU A 142 -3.90 -0.60 -7.67
N PRO A 143 -4.59 0.49 -8.09
CA PRO A 143 -5.70 1.07 -7.32
C PRO A 143 -6.98 0.22 -7.34
N ARG A 144 -7.05 -0.86 -8.13
CA ARG A 144 -8.26 -1.71 -8.24
C ARG A 144 -8.79 -2.15 -6.88
N GLY A 145 -7.90 -2.55 -5.97
CA GLY A 145 -8.28 -2.96 -4.62
C GLY A 145 -8.90 -1.82 -3.80
N LEU A 146 -8.30 -0.62 -3.90
CA LEU A 146 -8.79 0.59 -3.23
C LEU A 146 -10.16 1.01 -3.75
N MET A 147 -10.37 1.01 -5.07
CA MET A 147 -11.64 1.42 -5.67
C MET A 147 -12.80 0.51 -5.25
N LEU A 148 -12.56 -0.81 -5.15
CA LEU A 148 -13.57 -1.76 -4.67
C LEU A 148 -13.89 -1.57 -3.18
N SER A 149 -12.89 -1.27 -2.35
CA SER A 149 -13.14 -0.97 -0.94
C SER A 149 -13.87 0.36 -0.77
N LEU A 150 -13.57 1.37 -1.60
CA LEU A 150 -14.24 2.67 -1.56
C LEU A 150 -15.73 2.56 -1.93
N SER A 151 -16.09 1.71 -2.90
CA SER A 151 -17.50 1.47 -3.22
C SER A 151 -18.28 0.87 -2.05
N ILE A 152 -17.65 0.04 -1.21
CA ILE A 152 -18.30 -0.54 -0.02
C ILE A 152 -18.55 0.55 1.03
N VAL A 153 -17.60 1.47 1.24
CA VAL A 153 -17.77 2.61 2.15
C VAL A 153 -18.92 3.49 1.70
N MET A 154 -19.00 3.82 0.41
CA MET A 154 -20.09 4.61 -0.17
C MET A 154 -21.45 3.92 -0.05
N ALA A 155 -21.48 2.59 -0.02
CA ALA A 155 -22.69 1.79 0.07
C ALA A 155 -23.08 1.38 1.51
N GLY A 156 -22.33 1.83 2.53
CA GLY A 156 -22.55 1.45 3.93
C GLY A 156 -23.95 1.77 4.47
N ASP A 157 -24.63 2.78 3.89
CA ASP A 157 -25.99 3.16 4.27
C ASP A 157 -27.10 2.33 3.59
N SER A 158 -26.76 1.49 2.60
CA SER A 158 -27.73 0.68 1.87
C SER A 158 -27.56 -0.81 2.20
N PRO A 159 -28.45 -1.40 3.02
CA PRO A 159 -28.35 -2.81 3.42
C PRO A 159 -28.48 -3.81 2.26
N TYR A 160 -28.90 -3.36 1.07
CA TYR A 160 -29.05 -4.20 -0.13
C TYR A 160 -27.73 -4.42 -0.90
N VAL A 161 -26.66 -3.68 -0.58
CA VAL A 161 -25.41 -3.64 -1.37
C VAL A 161 -24.22 -4.27 -0.62
N GLN A 162 -24.40 -4.61 0.67
CA GLN A 162 -23.39 -5.26 1.51
C GLN A 162 -23.38 -6.78 1.44
#